data_AF-A0A3D5E8U0-F1
#
_entry.id   AF-A0A3D5E8U0-F1
#
_cell.length_a   1.000
_cell.length_b   1.000
_cell.length_c   1.000
_cell.angle_alpha   90.00
_cell.angle_beta   90.00
_cell.angle_gamma   90.00
#
_symmetry.space_group_name_H-M   'P 1'
#
loop_
_entity.id
_entity.type
_entity.pdbx_description
1 polymer ?
#
loop_
_entity_poly.entity_id
_entity_poly.type
_entity_poly.pdbx_seq_one_letter_code
_entity_poly.pdbx_strand_id
1 'polypeptide(L)'
;MCPCRTTAEVVAALCSVAGHVVLCVEGLEESKELVKAASRVPGKVIQVKLEGWDGAGNSPVAVAATGVVAGFGIAGVEAAVAFLGKGS
;
A
#
# COMPACT_ATOMS: atom_id res chain seq x y z
N MET A 1 -3.37 13.42 0.50
CA MET A 1 -2.57 12.34 1.14
C MET A 1 -2.38 12.71 2.60
N CYS A 2 -2.66 11.80 3.54
CA CYS A 2 -2.34 12.01 4.95
C CYS A 2 -0.99 11.35 5.23
N PRO A 3 0.08 12.09 5.60
CA PRO A 3 1.36 11.48 5.91
C PRO A 3 1.26 10.73 7.24
N CYS A 4 1.19 9.40 7.17
CA CYS A 4 1.26 8.52 8.33
C CYS A 4 2.73 8.15 8.56
N ARG A 5 3.22 8.24 9.79
CA ARG A 5 4.63 8.00 10.16
C ARG A 5 4.83 6.68 10.90
N THR A 6 3.75 6.07 11.38
CA THR A 6 3.78 4.79 12.10
C THR A 6 2.80 3.78 11.51
N THR A 7 3.07 2.49 11.70
CA THR A 7 2.15 1.41 11.30
C THR A 7 0.75 1.60 11.90
N ALA A 8 0.65 2.07 13.15
CA ALA A 8 -0.64 2.31 13.81
C ALA A 8 -1.47 3.41 13.13
N GLU A 9 -0.84 4.52 12.74
CA GLU A 9 -1.50 5.60 11.99
C GLU A 9 -1.97 5.12 10.61
N VAL A 10 -1.15 4.31 9.93
CA VAL A 10 -1.51 3.72 8.63
C VAL A 10 -2.72 2.80 8.79
N VAL A 11 -2.74 1.94 9.81
CA VAL A 11 -3.89 1.06 10.11
C VAL A 11 -5.16 1.88 10.37
N ALA A 12 -5.06 2.93 11.19
CA ALA A 12 -6.19 3.82 11.46
C ALA A 12 -6.68 4.51 10.18
N ALA A 13 -5.77 5.01 9.33
CA ALA A 13 -6.10 5.62 8.06
C ALA A 13 -6.83 4.62 7.14
N LEU A 14 -6.30 3.40 6.98
CA LEU A 14 -6.91 2.34 6.17
C LEU A 14 -8.34 2.01 6.62
N CYS A 15 -8.59 2.00 7.93
CA CYS A 15 -9.94 1.75 8.47
C CYS A 15 -10.94 2.86 8.16
N SER A 16 -10.47 4.08 7.87
CA SER A 16 -11.31 5.24 7.53
C SER A 16 -11.51 5.46 6.03
N VAL A 17 -10.79 4.71 5.17
CA VAL A 17 -10.85 4.88 3.72
C VAL A 17 -12.07 4.19 3.12
N ALA A 18 -12.84 4.93 2.32
CA ALA A 18 -14.00 4.45 1.58
C ALA A 18 -13.71 4.09 0.10
N GLY A 19 -12.45 4.07 -0.34
CA GLY A 19 -12.08 3.94 -1.75
C GLY A 19 -10.76 3.22 -2.02
N HIS A 20 -10.14 3.52 -3.16
CA HIS A 20 -8.84 2.96 -3.55
C HIS A 20 -7.68 3.51 -2.71
N VAL A 21 -6.66 2.68 -2.48
CA VAL A 21 -5.49 3.03 -1.67
C VAL A 21 -4.20 2.72 -2.42
N VAL A 22 -3.26 3.67 -2.37
CA VAL A 22 -1.85 3.42 -2.63
C VAL A 22 -1.14 3.36 -1.28
N LEU A 23 -0.55 2.20 -0.97
CA LEU A 23 0.09 1.92 0.31
C LEU A 23 1.60 1.80 0.12
N CYS A 24 2.34 2.83 0.52
CA CYS A 24 3.80 2.77 0.60
C CYS A 24 4.19 2.11 1.93
N VAL A 25 4.94 1.00 1.89
CA VAL A 25 5.32 0.25 3.10
C VAL A 25 6.76 0.48 3.55
N GLU A 26 7.49 1.38 2.90
CA GLU A 26 8.88 1.64 3.28
C GLU A 26 9.00 2.18 4.70
N GLY A 27 9.84 1.53 5.50
CA GLY A 27 10.04 1.84 6.91
C GLY A 27 8.88 1.46 7.83
N LEU A 28 7.83 0.78 7.32
CA LEU A 28 6.74 0.27 8.14
C LEU A 28 6.99 -1.18 8.58
N GLU A 29 6.59 -1.50 9.80
CA GLU A 29 6.45 -2.88 10.21
C GLU A 29 5.19 -3.47 9.56
N GLU A 30 5.36 -4.51 8.73
CA GLU A 30 4.28 -5.26 8.08
C GLU A 30 3.59 -6.23 9.05
N SER A 31 2.93 -5.68 10.08
CA SER A 31 2.21 -6.44 11.12
C SER A 31 0.95 -7.12 10.58
N LYS A 32 0.44 -8.11 11.34
CA LYS A 32 -0.83 -8.79 11.01
C LYS A 32 -2.01 -7.81 10.95
N GLU A 33 -1.99 -6.79 11.80
CA GLU A 33 -2.96 -5.71 11.85
C GLU A 33 -2.95 -4.87 10.57
N LEU A 34 -1.76 -4.55 10.04
CA LEU A 34 -1.63 -3.84 8.78
C LEU A 34 -2.19 -4.64 7.61
N VAL A 35 -1.87 -5.94 7.53
CA VAL A 35 -2.41 -6.85 6.51
C VAL A 35 -3.94 -6.94 6.62
N LYS A 36 -4.46 -7.07 7.85
CA LYS A 36 -5.90 -7.12 8.11
C LYS A 36 -6.61 -5.81 7.76
N ALA A 37 -5.98 -4.66 8.00
CA ALA A 37 -6.52 -3.37 7.61
C ALA A 37 -6.55 -3.20 6.09
N ALA A 38 -5.44 -3.54 5.40
CA ALA A 38 -5.34 -3.47 3.95
C ALA A 38 -6.37 -4.37 3.25
N SER A 39 -6.54 -5.61 3.71
CA SER A 39 -7.53 -6.56 3.15
C SER A 39 -9.00 -6.17 3.38
N ARG A 40 -9.28 -5.21 4.25
CA ARG A 40 -10.64 -4.71 4.53
C ARG A 40 -10.98 -3.42 3.77
N VAL A 41 -10.03 -2.86 3.04
CA VAL A 41 -10.27 -1.68 2.21
C VAL A 41 -11.31 -2.05 1.14
N PRO A 42 -12.39 -1.27 0.98
CA PRO A 42 -13.46 -1.59 0.02
C PRO A 42 -13.02 -1.46 -1.44
N GLY A 43 -11.98 -0.66 -1.70
CA GLY A 43 -11.37 -0.51 -3.02
C GLY A 43 -10.09 -1.34 -3.21
N LYS A 44 -9.53 -1.24 -4.41
CA LYS A 44 -8.19 -1.74 -4.74
C LYS A 44 -7.11 -1.15 -3.83
N VAL A 45 -6.18 -2.00 -3.40
CA VAL A 45 -4.97 -1.61 -2.66
C VAL A 45 -3.77 -1.90 -3.53
N ILE A 46 -3.00 -0.87 -3.90
CA ILE A 46 -1.73 -1.05 -4.60
C ILE A 46 -0.61 -0.82 -3.60
N GLN A 47 0.18 -1.86 -3.32
CA GLN A 47 1.37 -1.71 -2.53
C GLN A 47 2.47 -1.07 -3.39
N VAL A 48 3.20 -0.12 -2.80
CA VAL A 48 4.38 0.46 -3.40
C VAL A 48 5.59 0.22 -2.48
N LYS A 49 6.65 -0.32 -3.06
CA LYS A 49 7.99 -0.39 -2.46
C LYS A 49 8.88 0.56 -3.25
N LEU A 50 9.54 1.49 -2.57
CA LEU A 50 10.35 2.51 -3.27
C LEU A 50 11.60 1.89 -3.85
N GLU A 51 12.18 0.93 -3.13
CA GLU A 51 13.35 0.16 -3.54
C GLU A 51 12.96 -1.05 -4.39
N GLY A 52 13.95 -1.63 -5.06
CA GLY A 52 13.77 -2.84 -5.86
C GLY A 52 13.36 -4.02 -4.98
N TRP A 53 12.36 -4.78 -5.44
CA TRP A 53 11.92 -6.00 -4.77
C TRP A 53 11.85 -7.12 -5.80
N ASP A 54 12.54 -8.22 -5.48
CA ASP A 54 12.68 -9.41 -6.33
C ASP A 54 11.47 -10.37 -6.22
N GLY A 55 10.50 -10.06 -5.36
CA GLY A 55 9.36 -10.93 -5.08
C GLY A 55 9.66 -12.11 -4.15
N ALA A 56 10.93 -12.32 -3.78
CA ALA A 56 11.36 -13.38 -2.87
C ALA A 56 11.43 -12.88 -1.41
N GLY A 57 11.70 -11.59 -1.21
CA GLY A 57 11.62 -10.97 0.13
C GLY A 57 10.20 -11.03 0.70
N ASN A 58 10.04 -11.50 1.95
CA ASN A 58 8.73 -11.62 2.59
C ASN A 58 8.06 -10.24 2.75
N SER A 59 6.88 -10.07 2.15
CA SER A 59 6.03 -8.89 2.30
C SER A 59 4.59 -9.34 2.56
N PRO A 60 4.17 -9.50 3.82
CA PRO A 60 2.82 -9.93 4.17
C PRO A 60 1.72 -9.04 3.59
N VAL A 61 1.98 -7.73 3.44
CA VAL A 61 1.03 -6.78 2.85
C VAL A 61 0.80 -7.07 1.37
N ALA A 62 1.79 -7.63 0.66
CA ALA A 62 1.65 -7.98 -0.76
C ALA A 62 0.55 -9.01 -1.00
N VAL A 63 0.27 -9.87 -0.01
CA VAL A 63 -0.82 -10.86 -0.07
C VAL A 63 -2.20 -10.19 0.03
N ALA A 64 -2.31 -9.07 0.74
CA ALA A 64 -3.55 -8.31 0.86
C ALA A 64 -3.72 -7.26 -0.26
N ALA A 65 -2.66 -6.95 -1.00
CA ALA A 65 -2.68 -5.98 -2.08
C ALA A 65 -3.27 -6.58 -3.37
N THR A 66 -3.95 -5.73 -4.15
CA THR A 66 -4.40 -6.04 -5.51
C THR A 66 -3.23 -6.16 -6.49
N GLY A 67 -2.14 -5.43 -6.22
CA GLY A 67 -0.92 -5.45 -7.00
C GLY A 67 0.22 -4.75 -6.29
N VAL A 68 1.44 -4.98 -6.76
CA VAL A 68 2.67 -4.40 -6.19
C VAL A 68 3.44 -3.66 -7.26
N VAL A 69 3.92 -2.46 -6.93
CA VAL A 69 4.88 -1.68 -7.73
C VAL A 69 6.16 -1.54 -6.92
N ALA A 70 7.30 -1.93 -7.47
CA ALA A 70 8.59 -1.90 -6.78
C ALA A 70 9.72 -1.34 -7.65
N GLY A 71 10.69 -0.65 -7.04
CA GLY A 71 11.92 -0.21 -7.71
C GLY A 71 11.84 1.07 -8.53
N PHE A 72 10.74 1.80 -8.47
CA PHE A 72 10.52 3.03 -9.24
C PHE A 72 10.51 4.31 -8.39
N GLY A 73 10.83 4.21 -7.08
CA GLY A 73 10.77 5.33 -6.16
C GLY A 73 9.41 6.06 -6.21
N ILE A 74 9.44 7.39 -6.24
CA ILE A 74 8.24 8.23 -6.28
C ILE A 74 7.43 8.03 -7.57
N ALA A 75 8.09 7.77 -8.71
CA ALA A 75 7.39 7.53 -9.97
C ALA A 75 6.48 6.29 -9.91
N GLY A 76 6.83 5.29 -9.08
CA GLY A 76 5.97 4.13 -8.81
C GLY A 76 4.69 4.50 -8.07
N VAL A 77 4.76 5.45 -7.14
CA VAL A 77 3.59 5.98 -6.42
C VAL A 77 2.68 6.73 -7.38
N GLU A 78 3.23 7.61 -8.21
CA GLU A 78 2.47 8.38 -9.20
C GLU A 78 1.75 7.47 -10.21
N ALA A 79 2.43 6.43 -10.70
CA ALA A 79 1.85 5.44 -11.58
C ALA A 79 0.71 4.67 -10.91
N ALA A 80 0.86 4.27 -9.63
CA ALA A 80 -0.18 3.60 -8.87
C ALA A 80 -1.42 4.50 -8.67
N VAL A 81 -1.22 5.78 -8.34
CA VAL A 81 -2.32 6.76 -8.23
C VAL A 81 -3.03 6.93 -9.57
N ALA A 82 -2.29 7.08 -10.67
CA ALA A 82 -2.84 7.22 -12.01
C ALA A 82 -3.63 5.97 -12.45
N PHE A 83 -3.15 4.78 -12.11
CA PHE A 83 -3.85 3.52 -12.38
C PHE A 83 -5.20 3.45 -11.66
N LEU A 84 -5.26 3.86 -10.40
CA LEU A 84 -6.50 3.87 -9.62
C LEU A 84 -7.48 4.95 -10.10
N GLY A 85 -6.97 6.11 -10.55
CA GLY A 85 -7.79 7.21 -11.06
C GLY A 85 -8.40 6.96 -12.44
N LYS A 86 -7.84 6.05 -13.26
CA LYS A 86 -8.37 5.70 -14.59
C LYS A 86 -9.52 4.69 -14.57
N GLY A 87 -9.81 4.09 -13.41
CA GLY A 87 -10.82 3.05 -13.25
C GLY A 87 -12.08 3.47 -12.50
N SER A 88 -12.26 4.76 -12.24
CA SER A 88 -13.46 5.36 -11.63
C SER A 88 -14.39 5.99 -12.66
#